data_AF-A0A969Q1I2-F1
#
_entry.id   AF-A0A969Q1I2-F1
#
_cell.length_a   1.000
_cell.length_b   1.000
_cell.length_c   1.000
_cell.angle_alpha   90.00
_cell.angle_beta   90.00
_cell.angle_gamma   90.00
#
_symmetry.space_group_name_H-M   'P 1'
#
loop_
_entity.id
_entity.type
_entity.pdbx_description
1 polymer ?
#
loop_
_entity_poly.entity_id
_entity_poly.type
_entity_poly.pdbx_seq_one_letter_code
_entity_poly.pdbx_strand_id
1 'polypeptide(L)'
;MTGPVRPAIAGYWSAVPGSNALSVQSRLNSVHRSAGWSMAWSAAFVSYVVCASGIGESAAFERSDAHFVYVDQAIRNAQTSSPTGLFRARDIATGLPRIGDLLCADRAANNEPSYQTLAARQADIGSRRFMHCDLVVAVNRRGNYVAVIGGNVVQAVSMTMVGIKPATRSAPARVVTEFDDITSRPWFAVLELQDGGSDASLAATPAIQALPVANR
;
A
#
# COMPACT_ATOMS: atom_id res chain seq x y z
N MET A 1 -25.64 -3.57 12.29
CA MET A 1 -24.73 -4.72 12.37
C MET A 1 -23.30 -4.20 12.41
N THR A 2 -22.71 -4.10 13.61
CA THR A 2 -21.31 -3.67 13.83
C THR A 2 -20.41 -4.89 13.66
N GLY A 3 -20.00 -5.16 12.41
CA GLY A 3 -19.12 -6.28 12.10
C GLY A 3 -17.72 -6.15 12.75
N PRO A 4 -16.92 -7.24 12.75
CA PRO A 4 -15.59 -7.36 13.38
C PRO A 4 -14.51 -6.38 12.87
N VAL A 5 -14.86 -5.45 11.99
CA VAL A 5 -13.93 -4.56 11.30
C VAL A 5 -13.51 -3.34 12.14
N ARG A 6 -14.37 -2.86 13.05
CA ARG A 6 -14.06 -1.67 13.88
C ARG A 6 -12.89 -1.90 14.87
N PRO A 7 -12.82 -3.03 15.60
CA PRO A 7 -11.67 -3.34 16.46
C PRO A 7 -10.36 -3.55 15.68
N ALA A 8 -10.43 -4.15 14.48
CA ALA A 8 -9.26 -4.38 13.65
C ALA A 8 -8.58 -3.07 13.23
N ILE A 9 -9.36 -2.04 12.88
CA ILE A 9 -8.82 -0.73 12.48
C ILE A 9 -8.12 -0.02 13.66
N ALA A 10 -8.64 -0.14 14.89
CA ALA A 10 -7.93 0.41 16.06
C ALA A 10 -6.56 -0.26 16.25
N GLY A 11 -6.49 -1.56 16.00
CA GLY A 11 -5.23 -2.31 15.98
C GLY A 11 -4.23 -1.74 14.97
N TYR A 12 -4.68 -1.35 13.77
CA TYR A 12 -3.81 -0.75 12.77
C TYR A 12 -3.15 0.54 13.24
N TRP A 13 -3.91 1.42 13.90
CA TRP A 13 -3.39 2.68 14.43
C TRP A 13 -2.38 2.48 15.58
N SER A 14 -2.45 1.36 16.31
CA SER A 14 -1.45 1.04 17.35
C SER A 14 -0.04 0.83 16.78
N ALA A 15 0.05 0.48 15.50
CA ALA A 15 1.31 0.31 14.78
C ALA A 15 1.87 1.63 14.22
N VAL A 16 1.26 2.80 14.46
CA VAL A 16 1.77 4.09 13.98
C VAL A 16 2.29 4.92 15.16
N PRO A 17 3.63 5.07 15.33
CA PRO A 17 4.19 5.90 16.38
C PRO A 17 3.72 7.36 16.28
N GLY A 18 3.32 7.96 17.39
CA GLY A 18 2.97 9.38 17.47
C GLY A 18 1.62 9.78 16.86
N SER A 19 0.85 8.85 16.28
CA SER A 19 -0.47 9.17 15.73
C SER A 19 -1.49 9.49 16.83
N ASN A 20 -2.35 10.49 16.59
CA ASN A 20 -3.44 10.87 17.49
C ASN A 20 -4.80 10.26 17.09
N ALA A 21 -4.83 9.38 16.09
CA ALA A 21 -6.06 8.87 15.49
C ALA A 21 -7.00 8.19 16.50
N LEU A 22 -6.46 7.43 17.46
CA LEU A 22 -7.27 6.80 18.51
C LEU A 22 -7.93 7.84 19.43
N SER A 23 -7.20 8.91 19.78
CA SER A 23 -7.72 10.01 20.61
C SER A 23 -8.79 10.80 19.88
N VAL A 24 -8.56 11.12 18.59
CA VAL A 24 -9.54 11.79 17.73
C VAL A 24 -10.80 10.94 17.58
N GLN A 25 -10.64 9.65 17.29
CA GLN A 25 -11.78 8.73 17.15
C GLN A 25 -12.56 8.58 18.45
N SER A 26 -11.88 8.52 19.60
CA SER A 26 -12.53 8.44 20.92
C SER A 26 -13.39 9.67 21.20
N ARG A 27 -12.89 10.87 20.86
CA ARG A 27 -13.65 12.11 20.97
C ARG A 27 -14.84 12.17 20.02
N LEU A 28 -14.71 11.66 18.80
CA LEU A 28 -15.83 11.62 17.86
C LEU A 28 -16.90 10.61 18.30
N ASN A 29 -16.50 9.45 18.83
CA ASN A 29 -17.42 8.45 19.35
C ASN A 29 -18.24 8.96 20.55
N SER A 30 -17.71 9.90 21.34
CA SER A 30 -18.46 10.49 22.46
C SER A 30 -19.60 11.42 22.01
N VAL A 31 -19.53 11.95 20.78
CA VAL A 31 -20.53 12.85 20.20
C VAL A 31 -21.41 12.14 19.16
N HIS A 32 -20.84 11.25 18.34
CA HIS A 32 -21.50 10.52 17.26
C HIS A 32 -21.11 9.03 17.25
N ARG A 33 -21.82 8.21 18.02
CA ARG A 33 -21.51 6.77 18.21
C ARG A 33 -21.60 5.91 16.93
N SER A 34 -22.29 6.38 15.89
CA SER A 34 -22.48 5.67 14.63
C SER A 34 -21.48 6.05 13.53
N ALA A 35 -20.67 7.11 13.73
CA ALA A 35 -19.66 7.49 12.75
C ALA A 35 -18.68 6.32 12.50
N GLY A 36 -18.28 6.14 11.24
CA GLY A 36 -17.16 5.26 10.89
C GLY A 36 -15.85 5.83 11.42
N TRP A 37 -14.72 5.27 10.97
CA TRP A 37 -13.43 5.89 11.25
C TRP A 37 -13.30 7.22 10.49
N SER A 38 -12.88 8.27 11.20
CA SER A 38 -12.78 9.63 10.64
C SER A 38 -11.50 9.85 9.84
N MET A 39 -10.44 9.12 10.17
CA MET A 39 -9.14 9.21 9.49
C MET A 39 -8.97 8.03 8.54
N ALA A 40 -8.44 8.30 7.34
CA ALA A 40 -8.09 7.25 6.39
C ALA A 40 -6.97 6.38 6.98
N TRP A 41 -7.21 5.08 7.07
CA TRP A 41 -6.35 4.15 7.82
C TRP A 41 -5.50 3.22 6.95
N SER A 42 -5.54 3.36 5.62
CA SER A 42 -4.83 2.44 4.72
C SER A 42 -3.31 2.39 4.93
N ALA A 43 -2.67 3.50 5.30
CA ALA A 43 -1.24 3.52 5.63
C ALA A 43 -0.95 2.92 7.01
N ALA A 44 -1.84 3.15 7.99
CA ALA A 44 -1.78 2.49 9.28
C ALA A 44 -1.92 0.96 9.15
N PHE A 45 -2.77 0.49 8.22
CA PHE A 45 -2.89 -0.92 7.89
C PHE A 45 -1.58 -1.51 7.36
N VAL A 46 -0.92 -0.86 6.39
CA VAL A 46 0.39 -1.31 5.89
C VAL A 46 1.43 -1.33 7.01
N SER A 47 1.48 -0.27 7.82
CA SER A 47 2.37 -0.19 9.00
C SER A 47 2.13 -1.33 9.98
N TYR A 48 0.87 -1.70 10.20
CA TYR A 48 0.50 -2.84 11.04
C TYR A 48 0.90 -4.18 10.42
N VAL A 49 0.67 -4.41 9.13
CA VAL A 49 1.06 -5.66 8.47
C VAL A 49 2.58 -5.84 8.56
N VAL A 50 3.36 -4.80 8.28
CA VAL A 50 4.82 -4.87 8.44
C VAL A 50 5.21 -5.13 9.89
N CYS A 51 4.63 -4.42 10.86
CA CYS A 51 4.90 -4.60 12.28
C CYS A 51 4.57 -6.03 12.76
N ALA A 52 3.38 -6.52 12.43
CA ALA A 52 2.88 -7.82 12.85
C ALA A 52 3.62 -8.99 12.19
N SER A 53 4.26 -8.77 11.05
CA SER A 53 5.08 -9.78 10.38
C SER A 53 6.47 -9.98 11.01
N GLY A 54 6.88 -9.09 11.94
CA GLY A 54 8.20 -9.09 12.57
C GLY A 54 9.34 -8.62 11.67
N ILE A 55 9.15 -8.50 10.35
CA ILE A 55 10.23 -8.10 9.42
C ILE A 55 10.61 -6.61 9.57
N GLY A 56 9.70 -5.80 10.13
CA GLY A 56 9.93 -4.38 10.38
C GLY A 56 10.87 -4.08 11.56
N GLU A 57 11.23 -5.07 12.37
CA GLU A 57 12.21 -4.92 13.46
C GLU A 57 13.65 -5.11 12.95
N SER A 58 13.85 -6.00 11.98
CA SER A 58 15.15 -6.28 11.35
C SER A 58 15.47 -5.40 10.14
N ALA A 59 14.46 -4.82 9.50
CA ALA A 59 14.59 -3.91 8.36
C ALA A 59 14.03 -2.53 8.68
N ALA A 60 14.74 -1.46 8.29
CA ALA A 60 14.30 -0.10 8.58
C ALA A 60 13.07 0.27 7.74
N PHE A 61 11.86 0.07 8.29
CA PHE A 61 10.60 0.56 7.73
C PHE A 61 10.03 1.68 8.59
N GLU A 62 9.84 2.86 8.00
CA GLU A 62 9.26 4.01 8.68
C GLU A 62 7.73 3.89 8.73
N ARG A 63 7.22 3.30 9.82
CA ARG A 63 5.78 3.19 10.08
C ARG A 63 5.15 4.57 10.18
N SER A 64 4.06 4.77 9.43
CA SER A 64 3.39 6.07 9.28
C SER A 64 1.91 5.89 8.95
N ASP A 65 1.12 6.92 9.26
CA ASP A 65 -0.27 7.04 8.83
C ASP A 65 -0.44 7.69 7.45
N ALA A 66 0.67 7.96 6.75
CA ALA A 66 0.66 8.54 5.42
C ALA A 66 1.52 7.74 4.42
N HIS A 67 0.93 7.41 3.27
CA HIS A 67 1.60 6.63 2.21
C HIS A 67 2.86 7.28 1.68
N PHE A 68 2.86 8.61 1.57
CA PHE A 68 3.97 9.36 1.02
C PHE A 68 5.28 9.16 1.81
N VAL A 69 5.20 8.84 3.12
CA VAL A 69 6.37 8.64 3.98
C VAL A 69 7.18 7.42 3.56
N TYR A 70 6.54 6.24 3.44
CA TYR A 70 7.27 5.04 3.00
C TYR A 70 7.54 5.01 1.50
N VAL A 71 6.75 5.70 0.67
CA VAL A 71 7.12 5.90 -0.74
C VAL A 71 8.44 6.67 -0.82
N ASP A 72 8.57 7.77 -0.09
CA ASP A 72 9.81 8.56 -0.09
C ASP A 72 10.99 7.79 0.52
N GLN A 73 10.75 7.02 1.57
CA GLN A 73 11.76 6.11 2.14
C GLN A 73 12.24 5.11 1.09
N ALA A 74 11.32 4.46 0.37
CA ALA A 74 11.64 3.47 -0.65
C ALA A 74 12.36 4.08 -1.86
N ILE A 75 12.07 5.33 -2.24
CA ILE A 75 12.81 6.05 -3.28
C ILE A 75 14.25 6.31 -2.82
N ARG A 76 14.45 6.81 -1.60
CA ARG A 76 15.80 7.00 -1.04
C ARG A 76 16.58 5.69 -0.98
N ASN A 77 15.93 4.59 -0.61
CA ASN A 77 16.54 3.26 -0.60
C ASN A 77 16.97 2.82 -2.00
N ALA A 78 16.16 3.07 -3.03
CA ALA A 78 16.50 2.72 -4.42
C ALA A 78 17.72 3.48 -4.97
N GLN A 79 18.01 4.67 -4.43
CA GLN A 79 19.15 5.51 -4.82
C GLN A 79 20.45 5.17 -4.07
N THR A 80 20.38 4.35 -3.03
CA THR A 80 21.52 4.04 -2.16
C THR A 80 22.24 2.77 -2.61
N SER A 81 23.57 2.74 -2.58
CA SER A 81 24.37 1.58 -3.02
C SER A 81 24.27 0.35 -2.10
N SER A 82 23.94 0.54 -0.82
CA SER A 82 23.78 -0.53 0.18
C SER A 82 22.58 -0.25 1.10
N PRO A 83 21.35 -0.29 0.58
CA PRO A 83 20.18 0.05 1.36
C PRO A 83 19.80 -1.09 2.31
N THR A 84 19.45 -0.72 3.53
CA THR A 84 18.97 -1.62 4.59
C THR A 84 17.47 -1.52 4.82
N GLY A 85 16.78 -0.67 4.05
CA GLY A 85 15.35 -0.47 4.16
C GLY A 85 14.54 -1.62 3.54
N LEU A 86 13.36 -1.85 4.09
CA LEU A 86 12.50 -2.98 3.74
C LEU A 86 12.04 -2.98 2.27
N PHE A 87 11.84 -1.78 1.71
CA PHE A 87 11.36 -1.60 0.34
C PHE A 87 12.32 -0.72 -0.48
N ARG A 88 12.42 -1.01 -1.78
CA ARG A 88 12.99 -0.11 -2.80
C ARG A 88 11.92 0.25 -3.82
N ALA A 89 11.84 1.53 -4.19
CA ALA A 89 10.90 1.96 -5.21
C ALA A 89 11.44 1.68 -6.62
N ARG A 90 10.57 1.21 -7.51
CA ARG A 90 10.79 1.21 -8.96
C ARG A 90 9.57 1.71 -9.70
N ASP A 91 9.79 2.16 -10.92
CA ASP A 91 8.72 2.68 -11.76
C ASP A 91 7.74 1.58 -12.17
N ILE A 92 6.43 1.89 -12.19
CA ILE A 92 5.37 0.93 -12.51
C ILE A 92 5.54 0.27 -13.89
N ALA A 93 6.21 0.96 -14.82
CA ALA A 93 6.42 0.50 -16.18
C ALA A 93 7.49 -0.59 -16.32
N THR A 94 8.29 -0.82 -15.28
CA THR A 94 9.50 -1.66 -15.34
C THR A 94 9.22 -3.17 -15.22
N GLY A 95 8.01 -3.56 -14.85
CA GLY A 95 7.64 -4.98 -14.78
C GLY A 95 6.52 -5.27 -13.79
N LEU A 96 6.05 -6.52 -13.81
CA LEU A 96 5.06 -7.01 -12.84
C LEU A 96 5.62 -7.00 -11.41
N PRO A 97 4.80 -6.65 -10.41
CA PRO A 97 5.17 -6.81 -9.01
C PRO A 97 5.31 -8.30 -8.63
N ARG A 98 5.87 -8.54 -7.44
CA ARG A 98 5.90 -9.82 -6.74
C ARG A 98 4.94 -9.79 -5.56
N ILE A 99 4.59 -10.96 -5.05
CA ILE A 99 3.85 -11.07 -3.79
C ILE A 99 4.68 -10.41 -2.68
N GLY A 100 4.04 -9.61 -1.84
CA GLY A 100 4.70 -8.83 -0.79
C GLY A 100 5.09 -7.41 -1.20
N ASP A 101 5.10 -7.08 -2.51
CA ASP A 101 5.34 -5.72 -2.97
C ASP A 101 4.13 -4.80 -2.68
N LEU A 102 4.37 -3.48 -2.63
CA LEU A 102 3.30 -2.49 -2.58
C LEU A 102 3.11 -1.83 -3.95
N LEU A 103 1.87 -1.80 -4.45
CA LEU A 103 1.49 -1.02 -5.63
C LEU A 103 1.01 0.35 -5.17
N CYS A 104 1.63 1.44 -5.64
CA CYS A 104 1.33 2.79 -5.18
C CYS A 104 0.72 3.65 -6.28
N ALA A 105 -0.43 4.25 -5.97
CA ALA A 105 -1.16 5.19 -6.79
C ALA A 105 -1.11 6.58 -6.16
N ASP A 106 -1.04 7.57 -7.04
CA ASP A 106 -1.27 8.93 -6.64
C ASP A 106 -2.77 9.18 -6.40
N ARG A 107 -3.09 10.06 -5.46
CA ARG A 107 -4.46 10.51 -5.20
C ARG A 107 -4.48 12.03 -5.09
N ALA A 108 -3.78 12.67 -6.01
CA ALA A 108 -3.74 14.12 -6.16
C ALA A 108 -5.12 14.74 -5.91
N ALA A 109 -5.16 15.85 -5.18
CA ALA A 109 -6.37 16.64 -5.11
C ALA A 109 -6.71 17.18 -6.52
N ASN A 110 -7.97 17.52 -6.78
CA ASN A 110 -8.48 17.93 -8.10
C ASN A 110 -7.68 19.06 -8.81
N ASN A 111 -6.80 19.77 -8.09
CA ASN A 111 -6.02 20.90 -8.60
C ASN A 111 -4.52 20.59 -8.76
N GLU A 112 -4.09 19.33 -8.57
CA GLU A 112 -2.69 18.93 -8.66
C GLU A 112 -2.49 17.92 -9.80
N PRO A 113 -1.48 18.09 -10.68
CA PRO A 113 -1.16 17.10 -11.71
C PRO A 113 -0.79 15.77 -11.07
N SER A 114 -1.41 14.67 -11.50
CA SER A 114 -1.09 13.34 -10.95
C SER A 114 0.33 12.90 -11.30
N TYR A 115 1.03 12.24 -10.38
CA TYR A 115 2.27 11.57 -10.72
C TYR A 115 1.97 10.36 -11.59
N GLN A 116 2.60 10.35 -12.76
CA GLN A 116 2.45 9.29 -13.76
C GLN A 116 3.68 8.37 -13.80
N THR A 117 4.77 8.76 -13.13
CA THR A 117 6.04 8.04 -13.09
C THR A 117 6.68 8.18 -11.72
N LEU A 118 7.58 7.24 -11.38
CA LEU A 118 8.37 7.34 -10.17
C LEU A 118 9.28 8.58 -10.18
N ALA A 119 9.81 8.94 -11.35
CA ALA A 119 10.69 10.10 -11.51
C ALA A 119 9.99 11.41 -11.14
N ALA A 120 8.71 11.56 -11.47
CA ALA A 120 7.92 12.73 -11.09
C ALA A 120 7.76 12.83 -9.57
N ARG A 121 7.50 11.71 -8.87
CA ARG A 121 7.48 11.69 -7.40
C ARG A 121 8.87 11.94 -6.80
N GLN A 122 9.92 11.38 -7.39
CA GLN A 122 11.29 11.55 -6.91
C GLN A 122 11.74 13.01 -6.91
N ALA A 123 11.27 13.82 -7.86
CA ALA A 123 11.54 15.26 -7.90
C ALA A 123 10.83 16.05 -6.79
N ASP A 124 9.86 15.44 -6.10
CA ASP A 124 8.99 16.07 -5.09
C ASP A 124 9.02 15.32 -3.74
N ILE A 125 10.14 14.66 -3.45
CA ILE A 125 10.39 14.00 -2.16
C ILE A 125 10.29 15.01 -1.02
N GLY A 126 9.64 14.62 0.07
CA GLY A 126 9.42 15.46 1.24
C GLY A 126 8.11 16.27 1.19
N SER A 127 7.52 16.42 -0.01
CA SER A 127 6.21 17.03 -0.15
C SER A 127 5.10 16.07 0.26
N ARG A 128 4.18 16.60 1.09
CA ARG A 128 2.96 15.88 1.50
C ARG A 128 2.09 15.66 0.28
N ARG A 129 1.70 14.41 0.05
CA ARG A 129 0.81 14.02 -1.04
C ARG A 129 -0.21 13.01 -0.57
N PHE A 130 -1.46 13.18 -1.01
CA PHE A 130 -2.44 12.11 -0.91
C PHE A 130 -2.04 10.98 -1.85
N MET A 131 -1.77 9.83 -1.28
CA MET A 131 -1.34 8.63 -1.99
C MET A 131 -2.03 7.42 -1.40
N HIS A 132 -1.99 6.34 -2.15
CA HIS A 132 -2.50 5.07 -1.68
C HIS A 132 -1.75 3.90 -2.29
N CYS A 133 -1.28 3.02 -1.43
CA CYS A 133 -0.63 1.79 -1.79
C CYS A 133 -1.41 0.57 -1.29
N ASP A 134 -1.46 -0.45 -2.14
CA ASP A 134 -2.07 -1.75 -1.85
C ASP A 134 -1.00 -2.84 -1.84
N LEU A 135 -1.14 -3.82 -0.94
CA LEU A 135 -0.23 -4.97 -0.83
C LEU A 135 -0.58 -6.02 -1.89
N VAL A 136 0.42 -6.46 -2.64
CA VAL A 136 0.29 -7.54 -3.61
C VAL A 136 0.24 -8.88 -2.91
N VAL A 137 -0.85 -9.62 -3.12
CA VAL A 137 -1.08 -10.94 -2.48
C VAL A 137 -1.10 -12.09 -3.48
N ALA A 138 -1.32 -11.82 -4.77
CA ALA A 138 -1.18 -12.83 -5.82
C ALA A 138 -0.84 -12.19 -7.17
N VAL A 139 -0.14 -12.94 -8.03
CA VAL A 139 0.17 -12.57 -9.41
C VAL A 139 -0.23 -13.73 -10.32
N ASN A 140 -1.35 -13.60 -11.03
CA ASN A 140 -1.87 -14.63 -11.93
C ASN A 140 -1.69 -14.20 -13.39
N ARG A 141 -0.57 -14.63 -13.99
CA ARG A 141 -0.27 -14.33 -15.41
C ARG A 141 -1.20 -15.03 -16.39
N ARG A 142 -1.75 -16.21 -16.05
CA ARG A 142 -2.70 -16.94 -16.92
C ARG A 142 -4.07 -16.28 -16.92
N GLY A 143 -4.49 -15.77 -15.76
CA GLY A 143 -5.73 -15.01 -15.59
C GLY A 143 -5.59 -13.52 -15.94
N ASN A 144 -4.39 -13.03 -16.29
CA ASN A 144 -4.09 -11.63 -16.58
C ASN A 144 -4.42 -10.65 -15.45
N TYR A 145 -4.18 -11.01 -14.19
CA TYR A 145 -4.40 -10.10 -13.06
C TYR A 145 -3.35 -10.22 -11.95
N VAL A 146 -3.21 -9.12 -11.20
CA VAL A 146 -2.55 -9.03 -9.91
C VAL A 146 -3.64 -8.78 -8.86
N ALA A 147 -3.70 -9.61 -7.82
CA ALA A 147 -4.58 -9.36 -6.68
C ALA A 147 -3.83 -8.50 -5.67
N VAL A 148 -4.43 -7.36 -5.32
CA VAL A 148 -3.91 -6.46 -4.30
C VAL A 148 -4.93 -6.26 -3.21
N ILE A 149 -4.49 -5.96 -1.99
CA ILE A 149 -5.36 -5.64 -0.87
C ILE A 149 -5.01 -4.27 -0.30
N GLY A 150 -6.04 -3.51 0.03
CA GLY A 150 -5.90 -2.16 0.55
C GLY A 150 -6.94 -1.90 1.63
N GLY A 151 -6.63 -0.93 2.49
CA GLY A 151 -7.60 -0.39 3.43
C GLY A 151 -8.48 0.71 2.83
N ASN A 152 -9.62 0.99 3.46
CA ASN A 152 -10.43 2.21 3.29
C ASN A 152 -11.47 2.23 2.14
N VAL A 153 -11.86 1.09 1.56
CA VAL A 153 -13.12 1.02 0.78
C VAL A 153 -14.20 0.52 1.72
N VAL A 154 -15.27 1.31 1.92
CA VAL A 154 -16.42 1.01 2.81
C VAL A 154 -16.08 0.63 4.26
N GLN A 155 -14.98 1.15 4.81
CA GLN A 155 -14.49 0.78 6.15
C GLN A 155 -14.08 -0.70 6.26
N ALA A 156 -13.58 -1.29 5.17
CA ALA A 156 -13.08 -2.66 5.12
C ALA A 156 -11.70 -2.74 4.47
N VAL A 157 -11.00 -3.85 4.76
CA VAL A 157 -9.87 -4.31 3.94
C VAL A 157 -10.49 -5.04 2.76
N SER A 158 -10.16 -4.61 1.54
CA SER A 158 -10.77 -5.12 0.32
C SER A 158 -9.71 -5.58 -0.65
N MET A 159 -9.98 -6.68 -1.35
CA MET A 159 -9.17 -7.14 -2.46
C MET A 159 -9.61 -6.46 -3.76
N THR A 160 -8.66 -6.06 -4.58
CA THR A 160 -8.84 -5.49 -5.92
C THR A 160 -8.06 -6.32 -6.93
N MET A 161 -8.67 -6.66 -8.06
CA MET A 161 -7.97 -7.30 -9.17
C MET A 161 -7.49 -6.22 -10.14
N VAL A 162 -6.18 -6.08 -10.29
CA VAL A 162 -5.55 -5.15 -11.22
C VAL A 162 -5.14 -5.92 -12.47
N GLY A 163 -5.57 -5.47 -13.65
CA GLY A 163 -5.25 -6.12 -14.91
C GLY A 163 -3.75 -6.14 -15.21
N ILE A 164 -3.30 -7.15 -15.96
CA ILE A 164 -1.94 -7.22 -16.49
C ILE A 164 -1.95 -6.79 -17.96
N LYS A 165 -1.11 -5.81 -18.30
CA LYS A 165 -0.74 -5.51 -19.67
C LYS A 165 0.35 -6.51 -20.12
N PRO A 166 0.13 -7.30 -21.19
CA PRO A 166 1.12 -8.23 -21.69
C PRO A 166 2.42 -7.56 -22.14
N ALA A 167 3.51 -8.32 -22.12
CA ALA A 167 4.79 -7.87 -22.65
C ALA A 167 4.69 -7.65 -24.17
N THR A 168 5.48 -6.70 -24.67
CA THR A 168 5.72 -6.47 -26.09
C THR A 168 7.20 -6.64 -26.40
N ARG A 169 7.59 -6.50 -27.67
CA ARG A 169 9.02 -6.52 -28.04
C ARG A 169 9.84 -5.41 -27.35
N SER A 170 9.21 -4.30 -27.00
CA SER A 170 9.88 -3.10 -26.49
C SER A 170 9.56 -2.78 -25.03
N ALA A 171 8.70 -3.56 -24.36
CA ALA A 171 8.30 -3.31 -22.98
C ALA A 171 7.93 -4.62 -22.26
N PRO A 172 8.29 -4.76 -20.96
CA PRO A 172 7.91 -5.93 -20.18
C PRO A 172 6.40 -5.94 -19.90
N ALA A 173 5.91 -7.09 -19.43
CA ALA A 173 4.57 -7.17 -18.85
C ALA A 173 4.54 -6.32 -17.58
N ARG A 174 3.46 -5.58 -17.38
CA ARG A 174 3.26 -4.68 -16.23
C ARG A 174 1.79 -4.64 -15.84
N VAL A 175 1.47 -4.04 -14.70
CA VAL A 175 0.06 -3.78 -14.39
C VAL A 175 -0.53 -2.73 -15.33
N VAL A 176 -1.81 -2.85 -15.60
CA VAL A 176 -2.64 -1.84 -16.26
C VAL A 176 -2.66 -0.59 -15.38
N THR A 177 -2.52 0.57 -16.00
CA THR A 177 -2.67 1.87 -15.33
C THR A 177 -3.76 2.69 -16.03
N GLU A 178 -4.04 3.89 -15.51
CA GLU A 178 -4.98 4.87 -16.07
C GLU A 178 -4.72 5.20 -17.55
N PHE A 179 -3.48 5.03 -18.02
CA PHE A 179 -3.11 5.24 -19.42
C PHE A 179 -3.58 4.13 -20.36
N ASP A 180 -3.79 2.93 -19.84
CA ASP A 180 -4.30 1.81 -20.62
C ASP A 180 -5.82 1.68 -20.46
N ASP A 181 -6.33 1.99 -19.27
CA ASP A 181 -7.74 1.98 -18.91
C ASP A 181 -8.02 3.10 -17.91
N ILE A 182 -8.79 4.11 -18.31
CA ILE A 182 -9.11 5.29 -17.49
C ILE A 182 -9.83 4.95 -16.17
N THR A 183 -10.40 3.76 -16.06
CA THR A 183 -11.03 3.26 -14.82
C THR A 183 -10.02 2.67 -13.83
N SER A 184 -8.80 2.37 -14.30
CA SER A 184 -7.70 1.96 -13.44
C SER A 184 -7.22 3.12 -12.58
N ARG A 185 -6.69 2.78 -11.40
CA ARG A 185 -6.01 3.75 -10.54
C ARG A 185 -4.74 4.26 -11.22
N PRO A 186 -4.31 5.50 -10.89
CA PRO A 186 -3.09 6.09 -11.41
C PRO A 186 -1.86 5.51 -10.69
N TRP A 187 -1.60 4.23 -10.94
CA TRP A 187 -0.45 3.52 -10.42
C TRP A 187 0.83 4.09 -11.03
N PHE A 188 1.78 4.53 -10.20
CA PHE A 188 3.04 5.13 -10.68
C PHE A 188 4.29 4.42 -10.16
N ALA A 189 4.18 3.64 -9.08
CA ALA A 189 5.32 2.96 -8.47
C ALA A 189 4.98 1.58 -7.92
N VAL A 190 6.01 0.72 -7.91
CA VAL A 190 6.06 -0.51 -7.10
C VAL A 190 7.11 -0.32 -6.03
N LEU A 191 6.76 -0.57 -4.76
CA LEU A 191 7.73 -0.68 -3.67
C LEU A 191 8.06 -2.16 -3.50
N GLU A 192 9.25 -2.54 -3.96
CA GLU A 192 9.69 -3.92 -3.99
C GLU A 192 10.18 -4.37 -2.63
N LEU A 193 9.62 -5.47 -2.13
CA LEU A 193 10.10 -6.11 -0.92
C LEU A 193 11.52 -6.64 -1.15
N GLN A 194 12.45 -6.27 -0.28
CA GLN A 194 13.85 -6.68 -0.37
C GLN A 194 14.06 -8.03 0.31
N ASP A 195 15.10 -8.78 -0.08
CA ASP A 195 15.30 -10.20 0.29
C ASP A 195 15.42 -10.48 1.81
N GLY A 196 15.56 -9.44 2.66
CA GLY A 196 15.44 -9.53 4.12
C GLY A 196 13.99 -9.51 4.66
N GLY A 197 13.01 -9.23 3.80
CA GLY A 197 11.58 -9.28 4.07
C GLY A 197 10.96 -10.49 3.36
N SER A 198 10.33 -11.38 4.12
CA SER A 198 9.62 -12.52 3.57
C SER A 198 8.16 -12.17 3.27
N ASP A 199 7.73 -12.42 2.03
CA ASP A 199 6.33 -12.36 1.61
C ASP A 199 5.46 -13.35 2.42
N ALA A 200 6.01 -14.51 2.77
CA ALA A 200 5.36 -15.47 3.67
C ALA A 200 5.13 -14.89 5.06
N SER A 201 6.07 -14.10 5.61
CA SER A 201 5.88 -13.41 6.89
C SER A 201 4.76 -12.36 6.81
N LEU A 202 4.67 -11.60 5.72
CA LEU A 202 3.57 -10.66 5.50
C LEU A 202 2.23 -11.40 5.39
N ALA A 203 2.18 -12.50 4.62
CA ALA A 203 1.00 -13.33 4.43
C ALA A 203 0.53 -14.05 5.71
N ALA A 204 1.44 -14.30 6.65
CA ALA A 204 1.13 -14.93 7.93
C ALA A 204 0.47 -13.97 8.94
N THR A 205 0.41 -12.68 8.65
CA THR A 205 -0.17 -11.71 9.59
C THR A 205 -1.69 -11.90 9.75
N PRO A 206 -2.25 -11.68 10.95
CA PRO A 206 -3.68 -11.92 11.21
C PRO A 206 -4.61 -11.15 10.26
N ALA A 207 -4.22 -9.93 9.86
CA ALA A 207 -5.04 -9.12 8.97
C ALA A 207 -5.14 -9.69 7.55
N ILE A 208 -4.10 -10.40 7.08
CA ILE A 208 -4.08 -11.04 5.76
C ILE A 208 -4.82 -12.38 5.82
N GLN A 209 -4.58 -13.17 6.87
CA GLN A 209 -5.25 -14.47 7.06
C GLN A 209 -6.77 -14.35 7.26
N ALA A 210 -7.25 -13.22 7.78
CA ALA A 210 -8.67 -12.96 7.95
C ALA A 210 -9.40 -12.63 6.65
N LEU A 211 -8.68 -12.42 5.54
CA LEU A 211 -9.33 -12.14 4.25
C LEU A 211 -9.87 -13.43 3.63
N PRO A 212 -11.08 -13.40 3.05
CA PRO A 212 -11.61 -14.55 2.35
C PRO A 212 -10.66 -14.92 1.21
N VAL A 213 -10.15 -16.14 1.25
CA VAL A 213 -9.22 -16.67 0.25
C VAL A 213 -9.97 -16.78 -1.07
N ALA A 214 -9.81 -15.79 -1.94
CA ALA A 214 -10.22 -15.92 -3.34
C ALA A 214 -9.20 -16.81 -4.06
N ASN A 215 -9.37 -18.13 -3.90
CA ASN A 215 -8.64 -19.22 -4.54
C ASN A 215 -7.14 -18.98 -4.77
N ARG A 216 -6.33 -19.50 -3.83
CA ARG A 216 -4.93 -19.86 -4.09
C ARG A 216 -4.83 -20.80 -5.28
#